data_AF-A0A9E4L2G7-F1
#
_entry.id   AF-A0A9E4L2G7-F1
#
_cell.length_a   1.000
_cell.length_b   1.000
_cell.length_c   1.000
_cell.angle_alpha   90.00
_cell.angle_beta   90.00
_cell.angle_gamma   90.00
#
_symmetry.space_group_name_H-M   'P 1'
#
loop_
_entity.id
_entity.type
_entity.pdbx_description
1 polymer ?
#
loop_
_entity_poly.entity_id
_entity_poly.type
_entity_poly.pdbx_seq_one_letter_code
_entity_poly.pdbx_strand_id
1 'polypeptide(L)'
;GEVGQFRRGVERMIEETPVPVVPLALRGLWGSFFSREGKGPFKGWRGRPWSRVDVVAGDPLLPAAVQADTLRKRVLALRGSHR
;
A
#
# COMPACT_ATOMS: atom_id res chain seq x y z
N GLY A 1 -2.27 -2.09 9.16
CA GLY A 1 -2.33 -0.62 9.27
C GLY A 1 -3.38 -0.15 8.29
N GLU A 2 -3.63 1.15 8.20
CA GLU A 2 -4.58 1.67 7.21
C GLU A 2 -3.87 2.32 6.02
N VAL A 3 -4.45 2.14 4.82
CA VAL A 3 -3.95 2.76 3.60
C VAL A 3 -4.30 4.25 3.65
N GLY A 4 -3.26 5.08 3.71
CA GLY A 4 -3.39 6.54 3.70
C GLY A 4 -4.01 7.09 2.41
N GLN A 5 -4.27 8.39 2.39
CA GLN A 5 -4.72 9.09 1.20
C GLN A 5 -3.60 9.11 0.13
N PHE A 6 -3.98 8.89 -1.13
CA PHE A 6 -3.07 9.08 -2.26
C PHE A 6 -3.21 10.52 -2.73
N ARG A 7 -2.08 11.20 -2.98
CA ARG A 7 -2.05 12.60 -3.41
C ARG A 7 -1.90 12.70 -4.93
N ARG A 8 -2.15 13.89 -5.47
CA ARG A 8 -2.10 14.21 -6.91
C ARG A 8 -0.74 14.04 -7.59
N GLY A 9 0.33 13.69 -6.85
CA GLY A 9 1.65 13.47 -7.42
C GLY A 9 1.67 12.41 -8.52
N VAL A 10 0.83 11.37 -8.41
CA VAL A 10 0.73 10.33 -9.46
C VAL A 10 0.07 10.85 -10.74
N GLU A 11 -0.91 11.75 -10.64
CA GLU A 11 -1.57 12.36 -11.79
C GLU A 11 -0.57 13.21 -12.56
N ARG A 12 0.20 14.03 -11.84
CA ARG A 12 1.27 14.84 -12.44
C ARG A 12 2.33 14.00 -13.15
N MET A 13 2.76 12.87 -12.56
CA MET A 13 3.72 11.97 -13.20
C MET A 13 3.19 11.41 -14.52
N ILE A 14 1.90 11.05 -14.57
CA ILE A 14 1.27 10.47 -15.76
C ILE A 14 0.94 11.53 -16.82
N GLU A 15 0.65 12.76 -16.40
CA GLU A 15 0.55 13.93 -17.30
C GLU A 15 1.90 14.21 -17.99
N GLU A 16 3.00 14.18 -17.23
CA GLU A 16 4.35 14.41 -17.77
C GLU A 16 4.87 13.20 -18.58
N THR A 17 4.53 11.97 -18.19
CA THR A 17 4.97 10.74 -18.87
C THR A 17 3.85 9.69 -18.84
N PRO A 18 3.06 9.56 -19.93
CA PRO A 18 1.90 8.67 -19.95
C PRO A 18 2.32 7.20 -20.05
N VAL A 19 2.41 6.53 -18.91
CA VAL A 19 2.73 5.09 -18.81
C VAL A 19 1.66 4.32 -18.04
N PRO A 20 1.47 3.02 -18.31
CA PRO A 20 0.58 2.18 -17.51
C PRO A 20 1.03 2.13 -16.05
N VAL A 21 0.07 2.18 -15.12
CA VAL A 21 0.34 2.13 -13.67
C VAL A 21 -0.17 0.82 -13.10
N VAL A 22 0.71 0.07 -12.44
CA VAL A 22 0.36 -1.19 -11.76
C VAL A 22 0.11 -0.93 -10.28
N PRO A 23 -1.12 -1.12 -9.76
CA PRO A 23 -1.40 -0.96 -8.34
C PRO A 23 -0.84 -2.16 -7.56
N LEU A 24 -0.18 -1.87 -6.43
CA LEU A 24 0.40 -2.87 -5.54
C LEU A 24 -0.11 -2.67 -4.11
N ALA A 25 -0.39 -3.76 -3.41
CA ALA A 25 -0.70 -3.76 -1.99
C ALA A 25 0.24 -4.67 -1.20
N LEU A 26 0.73 -4.16 -0.07
CA LEU A 26 1.47 -4.94 0.92
C LEU A 26 0.52 -5.38 2.03
N ARG A 27 0.57 -6.66 2.38
CA ARG A 27 -0.29 -7.27 3.43
C ARG A 27 0.57 -7.94 4.50
N GLY A 28 0.11 -8.00 5.74
CA GLY A 28 0.78 -8.70 6.84
C GLY A 28 1.95 -7.95 7.48
N LEU A 29 2.19 -6.70 7.06
CA LEU A 29 3.30 -5.88 7.58
C LEU A 29 2.96 -5.22 8.92
N TRP A 30 1.69 -4.92 9.20
CA TRP A 30 1.32 -4.30 10.47
C TRP A 30 1.31 -5.33 11.60
N GLY A 31 1.93 -5.00 12.73
CA GLY A 31 2.20 -5.95 13.82
C GLY A 31 3.51 -6.71 13.67
N SER A 32 4.20 -6.54 12.54
CA SER A 32 5.60 -6.98 12.39
C SER A 32 6.55 -6.14 13.24
N PHE A 33 7.76 -6.66 13.42
CA PHE A 33 8.85 -5.94 14.10
C PHE A 33 9.15 -4.57 13.45
N PHE A 34 8.98 -4.41 12.14
CA PHE A 34 9.22 -3.15 11.42
C PHE A 34 8.02 -2.19 11.40
N SER A 35 6.86 -2.62 11.88
CA SER A 35 5.67 -1.77 11.87
C SER A 35 5.74 -0.65 12.91
N ARG A 36 4.96 0.41 12.71
CA ARG A 36 4.76 1.48 13.70
C ARG A 36 3.65 1.14 14.72
N GLU A 37 3.26 -0.13 14.80
CA GLU A 37 2.28 -0.60 15.78
C GLU A 37 2.93 -0.75 17.17
N GLY A 38 2.26 -0.23 18.21
CA GLY A 38 2.76 -0.18 19.59
C GLY A 38 3.56 1.10 19.92
N LYS A 39 3.36 1.66 21.12
CA LYS A 39 4.08 2.85 21.63
C LYS A 39 5.09 2.42 22.70
N GLY A 40 6.32 2.96 22.66
CA GLY A 40 7.21 3.03 23.82
C GLY A 40 8.62 2.39 23.68
N PRO A 41 9.55 2.73 24.59
CA PRO A 41 10.96 2.29 24.57
C PRO A 41 11.15 0.79 24.87
N PHE A 42 10.07 0.10 25.22
CA PHE A 42 10.00 -1.35 25.30
C PHE A 42 8.97 -1.84 24.30
N LYS A 43 9.23 -1.64 22.99
CA LYS A 43 8.68 -2.50 21.94
C LYS A 43 9.29 -3.89 22.13
N GLY A 44 8.99 -4.48 23.28
CA GLY A 44 9.48 -5.78 23.71
C GLY A 44 9.16 -6.77 22.62
N TRP A 45 9.90 -7.86 22.62
CA TRP A 45 9.88 -9.07 21.77
C TRP A 45 8.48 -9.67 21.49
N ARG A 46 7.52 -8.84 21.09
CA ARG A 46 6.10 -9.07 20.85
C ARG A 46 5.76 -8.86 19.37
N GLY A 47 6.73 -8.41 18.56
CA GLY A 47 6.63 -8.54 17.12
C GLY A 47 6.70 -10.02 16.76
N ARG A 48 5.81 -10.47 15.88
CA ARG A 48 5.83 -11.86 15.40
C ARG A 48 7.18 -12.12 14.73
N PRO A 49 7.98 -13.14 15.15
CA PRO A 49 9.32 -13.35 14.60
C PRO A 49 9.30 -13.72 13.11
N TRP A 50 8.14 -14.11 12.59
CA TRP A 50 7.92 -14.49 11.19
C TRP A 50 6.57 -13.94 10.71
N SER A 51 6.50 -12.63 10.47
CA SER A 51 5.35 -12.05 9.76
C SER A 51 5.34 -12.56 8.32
N ARG A 52 4.29 -13.31 7.95
CA ARG A 52 4.03 -13.64 6.54
C ARG A 52 3.59 -12.36 5.84
N VAL A 53 4.39 -11.92 4.88
CA VAL A 53 4.16 -10.69 4.11
C VAL A 53 3.81 -11.09 2.69
N ASP A 54 2.73 -10.50 2.16
CA ASP A 54 2.33 -10.69 0.76
C ASP A 54 2.49 -9.38 0.00
N VAL A 55 2.92 -9.49 -1.26
CA VAL A 55 2.85 -8.41 -2.26
C VAL A 55 1.84 -8.84 -3.30
N VAL A 56 0.78 -8.04 -3.48
CA VAL A 56 -0.29 -8.36 -4.44
C VAL A 56 -0.36 -7.25 -5.48
N ALA A 57 -0.14 -7.64 -6.73
CA ALA A 57 -0.31 -6.79 -7.90
C ALA A 57 -1.72 -6.93 -8.47
N GLY A 58 -2.31 -5.80 -8.85
CA GLY A 58 -3.53 -5.78 -9.66
C GLY A 58 -3.22 -5.52 -11.13
N ASP A 59 -4.28 -5.51 -11.94
CA ASP A 59 -4.16 -5.22 -13.36
C ASP A 59 -3.66 -3.79 -13.61
N PRO A 60 -2.84 -3.58 -14.66
CA PRO A 60 -2.37 -2.27 -15.05
C PRO A 60 -3.54 -1.35 -15.41
N LEU A 61 -3.45 -0.08 -14.99
CA LEU A 61 -4.34 0.97 -15.44
C LEU A 61 -3.70 1.70 -16.60
N LEU A 62 -4.50 1.95 -17.64
CA LEU A 62 -4.10 2.88 -18.70
C LEU A 62 -3.96 4.31 -18.13
N PRO A 63 -3.04 5.12 -18.69
CA PRO A 63 -2.80 6.50 -18.24
C PRO A 63 -4.08 7.32 -18.01
N ALA A 64 -5.04 7.23 -18.95
CA ALA A 64 -6.29 7.99 -18.91
C ALA A 64 -7.22 7.61 -17.73
N ALA A 65 -7.04 6.44 -17.13
CA ALA A 65 -7.82 5.95 -15.99
C ALA A 65 -7.12 6.20 -14.65
N VAL A 66 -5.91 6.78 -14.66
CA VAL A 66 -5.12 7.03 -13.45
C VAL A 66 -5.63 8.30 -12.76
N GLN A 67 -6.22 8.11 -11.59
CA GLN A 67 -6.51 9.17 -10.62
C GLN A 67 -6.08 8.69 -9.24
N ALA A 68 -5.64 9.61 -8.37
CA ALA A 68 -5.13 9.25 -7.05
C ALA A 68 -6.15 8.44 -6.22
N ASP A 69 -7.41 8.87 -6.23
CA ASP A 69 -8.48 8.19 -5.50
C ASP A 69 -8.83 6.82 -6.10
N THR A 70 -8.83 6.70 -7.43
CA THR A 70 -9.08 5.43 -8.12
C THR A 70 -7.98 4.41 -7.81
N LEU A 71 -6.72 4.84 -7.83
CA LEU A 71 -5.58 4.00 -7.46
C LEU A 71 -5.68 3.56 -5.99
N ARG A 72 -6.02 4.49 -5.08
CA ARG A 72 -6.21 4.15 -3.67
C ARG A 72 -7.31 3.12 -3.47
N LYS A 73 -8.45 3.27 -4.15
CA LYS A 73 -9.56 2.29 -4.09
C LYS A 73 -9.11 0.91 -4.54
N ARG A 74 -8.34 0.83 -5.63
CA ARG A 74 -7.77 -0.44 -6.12
C ARG A 74 -6.77 -1.04 -5.13
N VAL A 75 -5.86 -0.23 -4.57
CA VAL A 75 -4.90 -0.71 -3.56
C VAL A 75 -5.61 -1.18 -2.29
N LEU A 76 -6.69 -0.51 -1.86
CA LEU A 76 -7.52 -0.98 -0.74
C LEU A 76 -8.18 -2.33 -1.03
N ALA A 77 -8.75 -2.50 -2.24
CA ALA A 77 -9.30 -3.79 -2.66
C ALA A 77 -8.23 -4.88 -2.70
N LEU A 78 -7.05 -4.57 -3.24
CA LEU A 78 -5.89 -5.47 -3.23
C LEU A 78 -5.35 -5.72 -1.83
N ARG A 79 -5.49 -4.83 -0.85
CA ARG A 79 -5.11 -5.12 0.54
C ARG A 79 -6.07 -6.12 1.19
N GLY A 80 -7.35 -6.07 0.82
CA GLY A 80 -8.39 -6.90 1.45
C GLY A 80 -8.48 -6.61 2.95
N SER A 81 -8.72 -7.61 3.80
CA SER A 81 -8.70 -7.49 5.27
C SER A 81 -7.33 -7.72 5.91
N HIS A 82 -6.33 -8.17 5.13
CA HIS A 82 -5.02 -8.56 5.65
C HIS A 82 -4.11 -7.33 5.83
N ARG A 83 -3.98 -6.88 7.08
CA ARG A 83 -3.41 -5.59 7.49
C ARG A 83 -1.89 -5.53 7.61
#